data_AF-A0A970IWI9-F1
#
_entry.id   AF-A0A970IWI9-F1
#
_cell.length_a   1.000
_cell.length_b   1.000
_cell.length_c   1.000
_cell.angle_alpha   90.00
_cell.angle_beta   90.00
_cell.angle_gamma   90.00
#
_symmetry.space_group_name_H-M   'P 1'
#
loop_
_entity.id
_entity.type
_entity.pdbx_description
1 polymer ?
#
loop_
_entity_poly.entity_id
_entity_poly.type
_entity_poly.pdbx_seq_one_letter_code
_entity_poly.pdbx_strand_id
1 'polypeptide(L)'
;ADLSIASVSFYLAESRLTSNDPRKLYIPPDTTNPKVVARGTAKSTDYFSRFEQAIKLVKGEPIKVGSQTIVVEELPKLIIIYADDLDAHGHNESTNYGVPVVHSEAERLDKMVTSLIEIDEKLGEFIAAAKEVGVYDKMTFILTTDHGMTSFGALSNEEGGNYIPSKFGELKYALKQFDNSFELEKVDADKSPSSRTTVVGVGMNLNLQLTFLEDISDERLEELKALLLKEDYVGVVKTRKELEEEGYWTYAADMIVSPASRYNFSSLAVGGSYLARGQHDSYLDSSNHIYGMIWGNQIKKGVIYEQRAYCYDVGITIAAILGLDLPLANGIVLDVFEREE
;
A
#
# COMPACT_ATOMS: atom_id res chain seq x y z
N ALA A 1 -22.80 -12.78 9.13
CA ALA A 1 -23.73 -12.43 8.04
C ALA A 1 -23.55 -13.40 6.89
N ASP A 2 -24.62 -13.78 6.20
CA ASP A 2 -24.55 -14.58 4.97
C ASP A 2 -24.29 -13.66 3.76
N LEU A 3 -23.05 -13.16 3.68
CA LEU A 3 -22.61 -12.19 2.67
C LEU A 3 -21.87 -12.93 1.55
N SER A 4 -22.34 -12.81 0.31
CA SER A 4 -21.59 -13.30 -0.85
C SER A 4 -20.47 -12.32 -1.21
N ILE A 5 -19.25 -12.84 -1.32
CA ILE A 5 -18.03 -12.05 -1.55
C ILE A 5 -17.26 -12.64 -2.73
N ALA A 6 -16.81 -11.77 -3.62
CA ALA A 6 -15.79 -12.10 -4.61
C ALA A 6 -14.63 -11.12 -4.52
N SER A 7 -13.41 -11.64 -4.50
CA SER A 7 -12.18 -10.86 -4.56
C SER A 7 -11.44 -11.21 -5.84
N VAL A 8 -11.06 -10.21 -6.62
CA VAL A 8 -10.17 -10.32 -7.76
C VAL A 8 -8.77 -9.88 -7.31
N SER A 9 -7.90 -10.86 -7.09
CA SER A 9 -6.48 -10.70 -6.75
C SER A 9 -6.16 -9.91 -5.47
N PHE A 10 -7.11 -9.63 -4.58
CA PHE A 10 -6.78 -8.97 -3.31
C PHE A 10 -6.15 -9.98 -2.33
N TYR A 11 -4.83 -9.91 -2.18
CA TYR A 11 -4.02 -10.90 -1.46
C TYR A 11 -4.46 -11.14 -0.01
N LEU A 12 -4.92 -10.10 0.70
CA LEU A 12 -5.43 -10.25 2.08
C LEU A 12 -6.67 -11.16 2.17
N ALA A 13 -7.41 -11.31 1.07
CA ALA A 13 -8.58 -12.17 0.99
C ALA A 13 -8.25 -13.61 0.58
N GLU A 14 -7.04 -13.89 0.07
CA GLU A 14 -6.67 -15.20 -0.48
C GLU A 14 -6.83 -16.33 0.55
N SER A 15 -6.39 -16.12 1.79
CA SER A 15 -6.52 -17.10 2.88
C SER A 15 -7.93 -17.22 3.48
N ARG A 16 -8.84 -16.31 3.08
CA ARG A 16 -10.20 -16.19 3.66
C ARG A 16 -11.30 -16.63 2.70
N LEU A 17 -11.01 -16.66 1.41
CA LEU A 17 -11.94 -17.02 0.34
C LEU A 17 -11.48 -18.33 -0.33
N THR A 18 -12.28 -18.84 -1.25
CA THR A 18 -12.11 -20.18 -1.82
C THR A 18 -12.12 -20.13 -3.34
N SER A 19 -11.74 -21.23 -3.98
CA SER A 19 -11.82 -21.40 -5.43
C SER A 19 -13.06 -22.15 -5.92
N ASN A 20 -13.93 -22.61 -5.01
CA ASN A 20 -14.99 -23.58 -5.34
C ASN A 20 -16.37 -23.26 -4.73
N ASP A 21 -16.47 -22.28 -3.82
CA ASP A 21 -17.75 -21.77 -3.32
C ASP A 21 -18.12 -20.48 -4.07
N PRO A 22 -19.14 -20.48 -4.95
CA PRO A 22 -19.58 -19.28 -5.67
C PRO A 22 -19.99 -18.10 -4.79
N ARG A 23 -20.25 -18.32 -3.49
CA ARG A 23 -20.56 -17.26 -2.53
C ARG A 23 -19.31 -16.67 -1.86
N LYS A 24 -18.13 -17.28 -2.00
CA LYS A 24 -16.88 -16.87 -1.34
C LYS A 24 -15.68 -17.12 -2.25
N LEU A 25 -15.57 -16.31 -3.30
CA LEU A 25 -14.61 -16.53 -4.38
C LEU A 25 -13.35 -15.69 -4.24
N TYR A 26 -12.19 -16.33 -4.31
CA TYR A 26 -10.93 -15.71 -4.68
C TYR A 26 -10.66 -15.97 -6.16
N ILE A 27 -10.57 -14.91 -6.94
CA ILE A 27 -10.52 -14.93 -8.40
C ILE A 27 -9.13 -14.41 -8.82
N PRO A 28 -8.21 -15.30 -9.24
CA PRO A 28 -6.93 -14.87 -9.81
C PRO A 28 -7.11 -14.30 -11.23
N PRO A 29 -6.08 -13.66 -11.79
CA PRO A 29 -6.07 -13.26 -13.19
C PRO A 29 -6.21 -14.45 -14.15
N ASP A 30 -6.96 -14.27 -15.25
CA ASP A 30 -7.08 -15.27 -16.31
C ASP A 30 -6.02 -15.04 -17.41
N THR A 31 -4.87 -15.69 -17.24
CA THR A 31 -3.75 -15.64 -18.21
C THR A 31 -4.07 -16.30 -19.55
N THR A 32 -5.22 -16.99 -19.66
CA THR A 32 -5.65 -17.69 -20.87
C THR A 32 -6.73 -16.95 -21.66
N ASN A 33 -7.25 -15.83 -21.14
CA ASN A 33 -8.21 -15.00 -21.86
C ASN A 33 -7.58 -14.50 -23.17
N PRO A 34 -8.22 -14.71 -24.35
CA PRO A 34 -7.66 -14.28 -25.64
C PRO A 34 -7.25 -12.81 -25.71
N LYS A 35 -7.99 -11.91 -25.04
CA LYS A 35 -7.64 -10.48 -24.96
C LYS A 35 -6.38 -10.24 -24.14
N VAL A 36 -6.18 -11.02 -23.07
CA VAL A 36 -4.97 -10.97 -22.24
C VAL A 36 -3.79 -11.53 -23.01
N VAL A 37 -3.96 -12.69 -23.67
CA VAL A 37 -2.92 -13.33 -24.49
C VAL A 37 -2.45 -12.40 -25.62
N ALA A 38 -3.35 -11.64 -26.24
CA ALA A 38 -3.02 -10.66 -27.28
C ALA A 38 -2.09 -9.53 -26.78
N ARG A 39 -2.06 -9.24 -25.47
CA ARG A 39 -1.18 -8.23 -24.86
C ARG A 39 0.20 -8.79 -24.48
N GLY A 40 0.41 -10.10 -24.63
CA GLY A 40 1.68 -10.78 -24.37
C GLY A 40 1.85 -11.27 -22.93
N THR A 41 2.74 -12.24 -22.75
CA THR A 41 2.92 -12.97 -21.47
C THR A 41 3.35 -12.08 -20.31
N ALA A 42 4.13 -11.02 -20.59
CA ALA A 42 4.60 -10.08 -19.58
C ALA A 42 3.44 -9.30 -18.92
N LYS A 43 2.29 -9.17 -19.58
CA LYS A 43 1.09 -8.46 -19.11
C LYS A 43 -0.03 -9.42 -18.69
N SER A 44 0.30 -10.68 -18.44
CA SER A 44 -0.72 -11.72 -18.24
C SER A 44 -1.45 -11.64 -16.88
N THR A 45 -0.90 -10.92 -15.92
CA THR A 45 -1.41 -10.80 -14.54
C THR A 45 -1.61 -9.35 -14.07
N ASP A 46 -1.47 -8.39 -14.99
CA ASP A 46 -1.58 -6.94 -14.77
C ASP A 46 -3.04 -6.50 -14.52
N TYR A 47 -3.29 -5.22 -14.25
CA TYR A 47 -4.64 -4.68 -14.01
C TYR A 47 -5.67 -5.17 -15.04
N PHE A 48 -5.32 -5.23 -16.33
CA PHE A 48 -6.25 -5.55 -17.41
C PHE A 48 -6.80 -6.97 -17.25
N SER A 49 -5.93 -7.94 -16.95
CA SER A 49 -6.33 -9.32 -16.75
C SER A 49 -7.27 -9.50 -15.54
N ARG A 50 -7.10 -8.67 -14.51
CA ARG A 50 -7.94 -8.63 -13.31
C ARG A 50 -9.30 -8.01 -13.63
N PHE A 51 -9.32 -6.88 -14.32
CA PHE A 51 -10.56 -6.25 -14.76
C PHE A 51 -11.35 -7.11 -15.77
N GLU A 52 -10.69 -7.85 -16.65
CA GLU A 52 -11.38 -8.80 -17.54
C GLU A 52 -12.17 -9.87 -16.77
N GLN A 53 -11.61 -10.36 -15.65
CA GLN A 53 -12.31 -11.28 -14.76
C GLN A 53 -13.46 -10.60 -14.01
N ALA A 54 -13.27 -9.36 -13.56
CA ALA A 54 -14.31 -8.57 -12.92
C ALA A 54 -15.48 -8.24 -13.87
N ILE A 55 -15.19 -7.93 -15.15
CA ILE A 55 -16.18 -7.69 -16.19
C ILE A 55 -17.00 -8.95 -16.44
N LYS A 56 -16.35 -10.12 -16.61
CA LYS A 56 -17.04 -11.41 -16.75
C LYS A 56 -17.95 -11.69 -15.56
N LEU A 57 -17.45 -11.46 -14.34
CA LEU A 57 -18.23 -11.64 -13.10
C LEU A 57 -19.48 -10.76 -13.10
N VAL A 58 -19.36 -9.46 -13.43
CA VAL A 58 -20.50 -8.53 -13.48
C VAL A 58 -21.52 -8.94 -14.55
N LYS A 59 -21.05 -9.48 -15.69
CA LYS A 59 -21.92 -9.92 -16.79
C LYS A 59 -22.58 -11.28 -16.55
N GLY A 60 -22.26 -11.98 -15.46
CA GLY A 60 -22.69 -13.37 -15.25
C GLY A 60 -22.06 -14.35 -16.24
N GLU A 61 -20.94 -13.97 -16.85
CA GLU A 61 -20.18 -14.82 -17.77
C GLU A 61 -19.29 -15.80 -17.00
N PRO A 62 -18.86 -16.92 -17.62
CA PRO A 62 -17.95 -17.86 -16.99
C PRO A 62 -16.58 -17.23 -16.67
N ILE A 63 -16.22 -17.20 -15.39
CA ILE A 63 -14.91 -16.74 -14.87
C ILE A 63 -13.98 -17.93 -14.62
N LYS A 64 -12.67 -17.70 -14.74
CA LYS A 64 -11.67 -18.73 -14.45
C LYS A 64 -11.15 -18.64 -13.03
N VAL A 65 -11.22 -19.73 -12.28
CA VAL A 65 -10.76 -19.78 -10.89
C VAL A 65 -9.85 -21.00 -10.73
N GLY A 66 -8.54 -20.76 -10.75
CA GLY A 66 -7.54 -21.83 -10.84
C GLY A 66 -7.72 -22.66 -12.13
N SER A 67 -7.93 -23.96 -11.98
CA SER A 67 -8.20 -24.88 -13.10
C SER A 67 -9.69 -24.96 -13.48
N GLN A 68 -10.56 -24.31 -12.73
CA GLN A 68 -12.02 -24.41 -12.89
C GLN A 68 -12.57 -23.18 -13.61
N THR A 69 -13.76 -23.36 -14.20
CA THR A 69 -14.58 -22.28 -14.69
C THR A 69 -15.86 -22.25 -13.87
N ILE A 70 -16.21 -21.08 -13.33
CA ILE A 70 -17.37 -20.89 -12.47
C ILE A 70 -18.28 -19.85 -13.12
N VAL A 71 -19.59 -20.10 -13.05
CA VAL A 71 -20.62 -19.11 -13.36
C VAL A 71 -21.28 -18.74 -12.04
N VAL A 72 -21.35 -17.44 -11.75
CA VAL A 72 -21.98 -16.92 -10.54
C VAL A 72 -23.39 -16.47 -10.92
N GLU A 73 -24.42 -17.13 -10.37
CA GLU A 73 -25.82 -16.88 -10.73
C GLU A 73 -26.34 -15.52 -10.23
N GLU A 74 -25.87 -15.08 -9.06
CA GLU A 74 -26.24 -13.81 -8.45
C GLU A 74 -25.00 -12.98 -8.15
N LEU A 75 -25.01 -11.70 -8.54
CA LEU A 75 -23.88 -10.80 -8.30
C LEU A 75 -23.50 -10.78 -6.80
N PRO A 76 -22.21 -10.99 -6.44
CA PRO A 76 -21.77 -10.93 -5.06
C PRO A 76 -22.11 -9.59 -4.40
N LYS A 77 -22.48 -9.62 -3.12
CA LYS A 77 -22.80 -8.42 -2.34
C LYS A 77 -21.58 -7.52 -2.12
N LEU A 78 -20.38 -8.10 -2.08
CA LEU A 78 -19.11 -7.37 -2.06
C LEU A 78 -18.20 -7.90 -3.16
N ILE A 79 -17.72 -7.00 -4.02
CA ILE A 79 -16.70 -7.27 -5.04
C ILE A 79 -15.48 -6.41 -4.72
N ILE A 80 -14.32 -7.04 -4.57
CA ILE A 80 -13.04 -6.37 -4.34
C ILE A 80 -12.18 -6.58 -5.57
N ILE A 81 -11.57 -5.53 -6.12
CA ILE A 81 -10.64 -5.61 -7.24
C ILE A 81 -9.35 -4.94 -6.79
N TYR A 82 -8.24 -5.66 -6.84
CA TYR A 82 -6.93 -5.12 -6.46
C TYR A 82 -6.00 -5.05 -7.67
N ALA A 83 -5.44 -3.88 -7.95
CA ALA A 83 -4.44 -3.64 -8.99
C ALA A 83 -3.18 -3.08 -8.34
N ASP A 84 -2.06 -3.79 -8.45
CA ASP A 84 -0.75 -3.50 -7.84
C ASP A 84 0.25 -2.94 -8.86
N ASP A 85 -0.20 -2.70 -10.10
CA ASP A 85 0.65 -2.19 -11.18
C ASP A 85 1.36 -0.89 -10.79
N LEU A 86 0.63 0.04 -10.17
CA LEU A 86 1.16 1.32 -9.71
C LEU A 86 2.20 1.14 -8.58
N ASP A 87 2.03 0.13 -7.73
CA ASP A 87 3.01 -0.19 -6.69
C ASP A 87 4.30 -0.74 -7.32
N ALA A 88 4.16 -1.74 -8.19
CA ALA A 88 5.28 -2.42 -8.83
C ALA A 88 6.14 -1.47 -9.69
N HIS A 89 5.51 -0.56 -10.42
CA HIS A 89 6.19 0.47 -11.20
C HIS A 89 6.69 1.61 -10.32
N GLY A 90 5.97 1.95 -9.25
CA GLY A 90 6.33 2.99 -8.29
C GLY A 90 7.62 2.66 -7.56
N HIS A 91 7.81 1.40 -7.16
CA HIS A 91 9.09 0.90 -6.65
C HIS A 91 10.24 1.06 -7.66
N ASN A 92 9.92 0.84 -8.93
CA ASN A 92 10.86 0.89 -10.05
C ASN A 92 12.02 -0.13 -9.92
N GLU A 93 11.97 -1.11 -9.01
CA GLU A 93 13.09 -1.99 -8.64
C GLU A 93 13.47 -3.03 -9.71
N SER A 94 12.47 -3.48 -10.48
CA SER A 94 12.62 -4.48 -11.53
C SER A 94 11.60 -4.25 -12.64
N THR A 95 11.77 -4.96 -13.76
CA THR A 95 10.76 -4.97 -14.83
C THR A 95 9.52 -5.72 -14.35
N ASN A 96 8.39 -5.01 -14.20
CA ASN A 96 7.10 -5.58 -13.80
C ASN A 96 6.03 -5.29 -14.85
N TYR A 97 5.17 -6.28 -15.12
CA TYR A 97 4.10 -6.18 -16.12
C TYR A 97 4.56 -5.73 -17.52
N GLY A 98 5.80 -6.10 -17.89
CA GLY A 98 6.43 -5.69 -19.16
C GLY A 98 6.88 -4.22 -19.21
N VAL A 99 6.80 -3.49 -18.09
CA VAL A 99 7.30 -2.12 -17.96
C VAL A 99 8.72 -2.17 -17.38
N PRO A 100 9.74 -1.69 -18.10
CA PRO A 100 11.13 -1.76 -17.65
C PRO A 100 11.42 -0.76 -16.52
N VAL A 101 12.55 -0.91 -15.84
CA VAL A 101 13.09 0.10 -14.93
C VAL A 101 13.45 1.39 -15.70
N VAL A 102 13.28 2.55 -15.08
CA VAL A 102 13.76 3.87 -15.56
C VAL A 102 14.80 4.48 -14.65
N HIS A 103 15.52 5.47 -15.17
CA HIS A 103 16.67 6.08 -14.49
C HIS A 103 16.46 7.56 -14.16
N SER A 104 15.23 8.07 -14.29
CA SER A 104 14.87 9.39 -13.82
C SER A 104 13.48 9.43 -13.18
N GLU A 105 13.28 10.36 -12.25
CA GLU A 105 12.01 10.55 -11.57
C GLU A 105 10.92 11.03 -12.54
N ALA A 106 11.29 11.88 -13.50
CA ALA A 106 10.38 12.33 -14.55
C ALA A 106 9.83 11.16 -15.37
N GLU A 107 10.70 10.24 -15.81
CA GLU A 107 10.27 9.04 -16.54
C GLU A 107 9.46 8.09 -15.65
N ARG A 108 9.78 8.00 -14.36
CA ARG A 108 9.00 7.18 -13.41
C ARG A 108 7.58 7.72 -13.27
N LEU A 109 7.43 9.04 -13.10
CA LEU A 109 6.12 9.70 -13.03
C LEU A 109 5.34 9.57 -14.34
N ASP A 110 5.99 9.74 -15.50
CA ASP A 110 5.35 9.59 -16.82
C ASP A 110 4.78 8.18 -17.04
N LYS A 111 5.54 7.15 -16.66
CA LYS A 111 5.04 5.76 -16.64
C LYS A 111 3.84 5.62 -15.72
N MET A 112 3.88 6.26 -14.56
CA MET A 112 2.79 6.15 -13.60
C MET A 112 1.50 6.82 -14.04
N VAL A 113 1.61 7.98 -14.66
CA VAL A 113 0.48 8.64 -15.32
C VAL A 113 -0.06 7.77 -16.45
N THR A 114 0.81 7.18 -17.26
CA THR A 114 0.39 6.29 -18.36
C THR A 114 -0.40 5.09 -17.84
N SER A 115 0.13 4.36 -16.84
CA SER A 115 -0.58 3.21 -16.25
C SER A 115 -1.89 3.62 -15.56
N LEU A 116 -1.93 4.79 -14.91
CA LEU A 116 -3.16 5.30 -14.30
C LEU A 116 -4.24 5.59 -15.36
N ILE A 117 -3.88 6.15 -16.52
CA ILE A 117 -4.80 6.36 -17.64
C ILE A 117 -5.36 5.02 -18.14
N GLU A 118 -4.49 4.02 -18.34
CA GLU A 118 -4.96 2.71 -18.82
C GLU A 118 -5.88 1.99 -17.80
N ILE A 119 -5.60 2.15 -16.49
CA ILE A 119 -6.46 1.63 -15.42
C ILE A 119 -7.81 2.36 -15.40
N ASP A 120 -7.82 3.68 -15.59
CA ASP A 120 -9.04 4.49 -15.67
C ASP A 120 -9.92 4.08 -16.86
N GLU A 121 -9.33 3.91 -18.05
CA GLU A 121 -10.03 3.40 -19.23
C GLU A 121 -10.68 2.03 -18.93
N LYS A 122 -9.95 1.15 -18.26
CA LYS A 122 -10.43 -0.19 -17.94
C LYS A 122 -11.50 -0.22 -16.84
N LEU A 123 -11.41 0.68 -15.86
CA LEU A 123 -12.48 0.94 -14.91
C LEU A 123 -13.74 1.46 -15.63
N GLY A 124 -13.56 2.31 -16.64
CA GLY A 124 -14.64 2.76 -17.53
C GLY A 124 -15.35 1.59 -18.24
N GLU A 125 -14.60 0.61 -18.77
CA GLU A 125 -15.16 -0.61 -19.35
C GLU A 125 -15.96 -1.44 -18.34
N PHE A 126 -15.46 -1.57 -17.10
CA PHE A 126 -16.18 -2.27 -16.03
C PHE A 126 -17.50 -1.57 -15.68
N ILE A 127 -17.48 -0.24 -15.54
CA ILE A 127 -18.68 0.57 -15.32
C ILE A 127 -19.67 0.41 -16.48
N ALA A 128 -19.20 0.40 -17.72
CA ALA A 128 -20.04 0.20 -18.89
C ALA A 128 -20.71 -1.18 -18.88
N ALA A 129 -19.96 -2.24 -18.52
CA ALA A 129 -20.50 -3.59 -18.36
C ALA A 129 -21.59 -3.65 -17.27
N ALA A 130 -21.38 -2.99 -16.13
CA ALA A 130 -22.36 -2.91 -15.05
C ALA A 130 -23.65 -2.18 -15.48
N LYS A 131 -23.53 -1.15 -16.33
CA LYS A 131 -24.68 -0.43 -16.92
C LYS A 131 -25.42 -1.29 -17.94
N GLU A 132 -24.68 -1.98 -18.81
CA GLU A 132 -25.24 -2.86 -19.86
C GLU A 132 -26.16 -3.93 -19.28
N VAL A 133 -25.79 -4.52 -18.14
CA VAL A 133 -26.58 -5.56 -17.46
C VAL A 133 -27.54 -5.01 -16.40
N GLY A 134 -27.66 -3.68 -16.28
CA GLY A 134 -28.64 -3.02 -15.41
C GLY A 134 -28.39 -3.13 -13.91
N VAL A 135 -27.14 -3.31 -13.48
CA VAL A 135 -26.76 -3.40 -12.06
C VAL A 135 -26.10 -2.12 -11.53
N TYR A 136 -25.60 -1.23 -12.40
CA TYR A 136 -24.89 -0.02 -12.00
C TYR A 136 -25.64 0.84 -10.96
N ASP A 137 -26.93 1.11 -11.16
CA ASP A 137 -27.73 1.95 -10.25
C ASP A 137 -27.98 1.30 -8.88
N LYS A 138 -27.66 0.01 -8.72
CA LYS A 138 -27.75 -0.75 -7.47
C LYS A 138 -26.39 -0.89 -6.77
N MET A 139 -25.32 -0.42 -7.41
CA MET A 139 -23.96 -0.55 -6.90
C MET A 139 -23.49 0.76 -6.26
N THR A 140 -22.75 0.60 -5.17
CA THR A 140 -21.91 1.63 -4.58
C THR A 140 -20.47 1.25 -4.87
N PHE A 141 -19.68 2.21 -5.33
CA PHE A 141 -18.30 2.03 -5.71
C PHE A 141 -17.40 2.80 -4.75
N ILE A 142 -16.28 2.19 -4.41
CA ILE A 142 -15.23 2.79 -3.59
C ILE A 142 -13.91 2.54 -4.30
N LEU A 143 -13.19 3.62 -4.61
CA LEU A 143 -11.85 3.61 -5.17
C LEU A 143 -10.92 4.26 -4.16
N THR A 144 -9.89 3.54 -3.74
CA THR A 144 -8.87 4.06 -2.82
C THR A 144 -7.55 3.34 -3.04
N THR A 145 -6.48 3.81 -2.40
CA THR A 145 -5.19 3.13 -2.36
C THR A 145 -4.92 2.62 -0.96
N ASP A 146 -4.17 1.52 -0.83
CA ASP A 146 -3.73 0.97 0.45
C ASP A 146 -2.63 1.84 1.08
N HIS A 147 -1.81 2.48 0.26
CA HIS A 147 -0.81 3.46 0.66
C HIS A 147 -0.49 4.44 -0.48
N GLY A 148 0.35 5.44 -0.18
CA GLY A 148 1.04 6.27 -1.17
C GLY A 148 2.41 5.70 -1.53
N MET A 149 3.29 6.53 -2.08
CA MET A 149 4.66 6.15 -2.46
C MET A 149 5.61 7.34 -2.25
N THR A 150 6.65 7.15 -1.44
CA THR A 150 7.68 8.15 -1.20
C THR A 150 8.89 7.90 -2.09
N SER A 151 9.27 8.92 -2.87
CA SER A 151 10.46 8.85 -3.73
C SER A 151 11.75 8.90 -2.91
N PHE A 152 12.74 8.10 -3.31
CA PHE A 152 14.09 8.14 -2.76
C PHE A 152 15.20 7.94 -3.79
N GLY A 153 16.41 8.36 -3.44
CA GLY A 153 17.56 8.34 -4.33
C GLY A 153 17.80 9.64 -5.09
N ALA A 154 18.70 9.56 -6.07
CA ALA A 154 18.90 10.60 -7.06
C ALA A 154 17.75 10.62 -8.07
N LEU A 155 17.36 11.81 -8.52
CA LEU A 155 16.29 12.04 -9.48
C LEU A 155 16.70 11.67 -10.90
N SER A 156 18.00 11.59 -11.18
CA SER A 156 18.53 11.16 -12.47
C SER A 156 19.99 10.68 -12.34
N ASN A 157 20.55 10.13 -13.42
CA ASN A 157 21.95 9.72 -13.48
C ASN A 157 22.94 10.88 -13.32
N GLU A 158 22.54 12.09 -13.70
CA GLU A 158 23.38 13.29 -13.61
C GLU A 158 23.45 13.84 -12.18
N GLU A 159 22.43 13.55 -11.37
CA GLU A 159 22.35 14.00 -9.98
C GLU A 159 23.19 13.09 -9.08
N GLY A 160 24.51 13.25 -9.16
CA GLY A 160 25.42 12.71 -8.16
C GLY A 160 25.12 13.24 -6.74
N GLY A 161 25.72 12.63 -5.71
CA GLY A 161 25.77 13.23 -4.37
C GLY A 161 25.01 12.47 -3.27
N ASN A 162 24.51 13.24 -2.29
CA ASN A 162 24.15 12.76 -0.95
C ASN A 162 22.93 11.83 -0.87
N TYR A 163 22.10 11.80 -1.91
CA TYR A 163 20.86 11.01 -1.94
C TYR A 163 21.06 9.59 -2.49
N ILE A 164 22.18 9.35 -3.18
CA ILE A 164 22.53 8.03 -3.73
C ILE A 164 22.88 7.03 -2.62
N PRO A 165 23.78 7.33 -1.67
CA PRO A 165 24.10 6.38 -0.60
C PRO A 165 22.99 6.32 0.46
N SER A 166 22.88 5.15 1.09
CA SER A 166 22.09 4.98 2.31
C SER A 166 22.67 5.82 3.46
N LYS A 167 21.78 6.38 4.28
CA LYS A 167 22.09 7.15 5.50
C LYS A 167 22.11 6.30 6.77
N PHE A 168 22.04 4.98 6.61
CA PHE A 168 22.10 4.05 7.73
C PHE A 168 23.43 4.15 8.52
N GLY A 169 24.55 4.41 7.83
CA GLY A 169 25.85 4.60 8.46
C GLY A 169 25.91 5.87 9.31
N GLU A 170 25.39 6.98 8.78
CA GLU A 170 25.25 8.26 9.49
C GLU A 170 24.31 8.14 10.69
N LEU A 171 23.17 7.45 10.54
CA LEU A 171 22.26 7.18 11.65
C LEU A 171 22.94 6.37 12.76
N LYS A 172 23.70 5.32 12.41
CA LYS A 172 24.50 4.55 13.36
C LYS A 172 25.51 5.43 14.09
N TYR A 173 26.15 6.36 13.37
CA TYR A 173 27.08 7.30 13.98
C TYR A 173 26.37 8.27 14.94
N ALA A 174 25.21 8.82 14.57
CA ALA A 174 24.43 9.72 15.41
C ALA A 174 23.98 9.03 16.72
N LEU A 175 23.52 7.77 16.65
CA LEU A 175 23.20 6.98 17.84
C LEU A 175 24.41 6.81 18.76
N LYS A 176 25.60 6.56 18.20
CA LYS A 176 26.85 6.45 18.98
C LYS A 176 27.30 7.78 19.60
N GLN A 177 27.01 8.91 18.96
CA GLN A 177 27.28 10.22 19.55
C GLN A 177 26.39 10.51 20.76
N PHE A 178 25.15 10.01 20.73
CA PHE A 178 24.23 10.11 21.86
C PHE A 178 24.66 9.20 23.02
N ASP A 179 25.02 7.95 22.72
CA ASP A 179 25.49 6.98 23.68
C ASP A 179 26.49 6.03 23.01
N ASN A 180 27.74 6.03 23.49
CA ASN A 180 28.81 5.26 22.84
C ASN A 180 28.59 3.74 22.91
N SER A 181 27.69 3.27 23.77
CA SER A 181 27.32 1.87 23.91
C SER A 181 26.33 1.41 22.83
N PHE A 182 25.71 2.34 22.09
CA PHE A 182 24.75 2.02 21.06
C PHE A 182 25.43 1.43 19.82
N GLU A 183 25.06 0.18 19.52
CA GLU A 183 25.49 -0.58 18.37
C GLU A 183 24.24 -0.98 17.60
N LEU A 184 23.87 -0.13 16.64
CA LEU A 184 22.78 -0.38 15.73
C LEU A 184 23.14 -1.50 14.74
N GLU A 185 22.24 -2.46 14.63
CA GLU A 185 22.20 -3.48 13.60
C GLU A 185 20.80 -3.57 13.02
N LYS A 186 20.70 -3.64 11.70
CA LYS A 186 19.44 -3.95 11.03
C LYS A 186 19.29 -5.47 10.93
N VAL A 187 18.18 -5.99 11.41
CA VAL A 187 17.94 -7.44 11.52
C VAL A 187 16.80 -7.85 10.60
N ASP A 188 17.07 -8.81 9.71
CA ASP A 188 16.06 -9.37 8.81
C ASP A 188 15.10 -10.30 9.55
N ALA A 189 13.93 -10.56 8.94
CA ALA A 189 12.97 -11.53 9.44
C ALA A 189 13.63 -12.90 9.71
N ASP A 190 13.21 -13.54 10.81
CA ASP A 190 13.72 -14.83 11.29
C ASP A 190 15.22 -14.88 11.60
N LYS A 191 15.87 -13.72 11.76
CA LYS A 191 17.26 -13.60 12.23
C LYS A 191 17.32 -13.06 13.65
N SER A 192 18.44 -13.32 14.32
CA SER A 192 18.76 -12.75 15.62
C SER A 192 19.91 -11.75 15.47
N PRO A 193 19.92 -10.68 16.28
CA PRO A 193 21.02 -9.73 16.28
C PRO A 193 22.34 -10.40 16.71
N SER A 194 23.44 -9.79 16.28
CA SER A 194 24.78 -10.12 16.76
C SER A 194 24.93 -9.88 18.27
N SER A 195 25.89 -10.55 18.90
CA SER A 195 26.14 -10.42 20.35
C SER A 195 26.64 -9.04 20.79
N ARG A 196 27.02 -8.16 19.85
CA ARG A 196 27.47 -6.79 20.13
C ARG A 196 26.37 -5.75 19.94
N THR A 197 25.24 -6.15 19.40
CA THR A 197 24.13 -5.26 19.08
C THR A 197 23.44 -4.86 20.37
N THR A 198 23.17 -3.56 20.50
CA THR A 198 22.42 -3.01 21.65
C THR A 198 21.18 -2.26 21.19
N VAL A 199 21.09 -1.93 19.89
CA VAL A 199 19.90 -1.37 19.24
C VAL A 199 19.58 -2.19 18.00
N VAL A 200 18.37 -2.74 17.96
CA VAL A 200 17.86 -3.50 16.81
C VAL A 200 17.03 -2.57 15.92
N GLY A 201 17.38 -2.53 14.64
CA GLY A 201 16.61 -1.86 13.60
C GLY A 201 15.83 -2.85 12.74
N VAL A 202 14.54 -2.62 12.53
CA VAL A 202 13.69 -3.40 11.62
C VAL A 202 12.99 -2.45 10.64
N GLY A 203 13.06 -2.75 9.35
CA GLY A 203 12.46 -1.90 8.31
C GLY A 203 12.95 -2.24 6.90
N MET A 204 12.34 -1.64 5.87
CA MET A 204 12.74 -1.86 4.48
C MET A 204 13.74 -0.79 4.04
N ASN A 205 13.29 0.35 3.50
CA ASN A 205 14.21 1.36 2.96
C ASN A 205 14.05 2.72 3.63
N LEU A 206 12.85 3.09 4.07
CA LEU A 206 12.59 4.41 4.60
C LEU A 206 12.42 4.35 6.12
N ASN A 207 11.39 3.71 6.67
CA ASN A 207 11.21 3.61 8.10
C ASN A 207 12.18 2.60 8.71
N LEU A 208 12.80 2.99 9.82
CA LEU A 208 13.53 2.08 10.69
C LEU A 208 12.90 2.11 12.08
N GLN A 209 12.29 0.99 12.45
CA GLN A 209 11.79 0.74 13.80
C GLN A 209 12.99 0.35 14.66
N LEU A 210 13.20 1.07 15.76
CA LEU A 210 14.29 0.86 16.68
C LEU A 210 13.77 0.28 17.99
N THR A 211 14.41 -0.78 18.45
CA THR A 211 14.19 -1.40 19.76
C THR A 211 15.52 -1.52 20.48
N PHE A 212 15.59 -1.04 21.72
CA PHE A 212 16.78 -1.07 22.54
C PHE A 212 16.77 -2.35 23.38
N LEU A 213 17.88 -3.11 23.38
CA LEU A 213 17.94 -4.36 24.13
C LEU A 213 18.03 -4.14 25.65
N GLU A 214 18.61 -3.01 26.05
CA GLU A 214 18.53 -2.51 27.41
C GLU A 214 17.44 -1.44 27.48
N ASP A 215 16.63 -1.47 28.54
CA ASP A 215 15.53 -0.52 28.72
C ASP A 215 16.02 0.93 28.64
N ILE A 216 15.42 1.68 27.72
CA ILE A 216 15.61 3.13 27.58
C ILE A 216 14.38 3.86 28.10
N SER A 217 14.59 4.91 28.89
CA SER A 217 13.50 5.73 29.44
C SER A 217 12.88 6.63 28.36
N ASP A 218 11.62 7.01 28.55
CA ASP A 218 10.92 7.90 27.62
C ASP A 218 11.61 9.28 27.54
N GLU A 219 12.16 9.79 28.64
CA GLU A 219 12.93 11.04 28.62
C GLU A 219 14.16 10.94 27.72
N ARG A 220 14.89 9.81 27.77
CA ARG A 220 16.04 9.58 26.89
C ARG A 220 15.62 9.40 25.43
N LEU A 221 14.46 8.79 25.16
CA LEU A 221 13.93 8.70 23.80
C LEU A 221 13.61 10.10 23.24
N GLU A 222 13.04 11.00 24.05
CA GLU A 222 12.78 12.39 23.63
C GLU A 222 14.09 13.19 23.40
N GLU A 223 15.10 13.00 24.25
CA GLU A 223 16.44 13.59 24.04
C GLU A 223 17.08 13.09 22.74
N LEU A 224 17.01 11.78 22.48
CA LEU A 224 17.52 11.17 21.26
C LEU A 224 16.77 11.68 20.04
N LYS A 225 15.45 11.76 20.10
CA LYS A 225 14.62 12.37 19.05
C LYS A 225 15.07 13.79 18.73
N ALA A 226 15.26 14.62 19.76
CA ALA A 226 15.73 15.99 19.58
C ALA A 226 17.14 16.09 18.98
N LEU A 227 18.01 15.09 19.21
CA LEU A 227 19.31 14.98 18.53
C LEU A 227 19.12 14.61 17.05
N LEU A 228 18.40 13.52 16.77
CA LEU A 228 18.22 12.98 15.41
C LEU A 228 17.55 13.98 14.48
N LEU A 229 16.57 14.75 14.96
CA LEU A 229 15.88 15.78 14.16
C LEU A 229 16.79 16.96 13.76
N LYS A 230 18.03 17.04 14.24
CA LYS A 230 19.02 18.03 13.77
C LYS A 230 19.76 17.58 12.51
N GLU A 231 19.71 16.29 12.19
CA GLU A 231 20.34 15.71 11.01
C GLU A 231 19.51 16.03 9.77
N ASP A 232 20.14 16.52 8.70
CA ASP A 232 19.45 16.95 7.47
C ASP A 232 18.75 15.80 6.72
N TYR A 233 19.20 14.57 6.95
CA TYR A 233 18.65 13.37 6.35
C TYR A 233 17.53 12.71 7.17
N VAL A 234 17.20 13.23 8.36
CA VAL A 234 16.10 12.73 9.21
C VAL A 234 14.87 13.61 9.01
N GLY A 235 13.73 12.99 8.73
CA GLY A 235 12.48 13.68 8.45
C GLY A 235 11.51 13.62 9.63
N VAL A 236 11.22 12.41 10.10
CA VAL A 236 10.28 12.16 11.20
C VAL A 236 10.92 11.23 12.22
N VAL A 237 10.71 11.51 13.49
CA VAL A 237 11.06 10.60 14.59
C VAL A 237 9.86 10.51 15.51
N LYS A 238 9.42 9.29 15.80
CA LYS A 238 8.32 8.98 16.72
C LYS A 238 8.85 8.20 17.90
N THR A 239 8.61 8.67 19.12
CA THR A 239 8.94 7.91 20.34
C THR A 239 7.85 6.89 20.65
N ARG A 240 8.16 5.91 21.51
CA ARG A 240 7.22 4.87 21.97
C ARG A 240 5.86 5.45 22.38
N LYS A 241 5.89 6.54 23.16
CA LYS A 241 4.68 7.21 23.63
C LYS A 241 3.84 7.78 22.48
N GLU A 242 4.46 8.44 21.50
CA GLU A 242 3.74 8.96 20.33
C GLU A 242 3.17 7.83 19.47
N LEU A 243 3.88 6.72 19.34
CA LEU A 243 3.41 5.53 18.62
C LEU A 243 2.17 4.94 19.33
N GLU A 244 2.20 4.79 20.64
CA GLU A 244 1.06 4.31 21.44
C GLU A 244 -0.15 5.25 21.33
N GLU A 245 0.06 6.58 21.34
CA GLU A 245 -0.99 7.58 21.12
C GLU A 245 -1.62 7.48 19.71
N GLU A 246 -0.85 7.03 18.72
CA GLU A 246 -1.31 6.73 17.35
C GLU A 246 -1.98 5.34 17.22
N GLY A 247 -2.04 4.56 18.30
CA GLY A 247 -2.61 3.21 18.31
C GLY A 247 -1.66 2.12 17.80
N TYR A 248 -0.36 2.41 17.76
CA TYR A 248 0.67 1.40 17.47
C TYR A 248 0.73 0.37 18.60
N TRP A 249 1.11 -0.86 18.27
CA TRP A 249 1.15 -1.94 19.23
C TRP A 249 2.24 -1.68 20.31
N THR A 250 1.82 -1.58 21.57
CA THR A 250 2.72 -1.48 22.73
C THR A 250 3.72 -2.65 22.68
N TYR A 251 5.03 -2.36 22.78
CA TYR A 251 6.15 -3.31 22.63
C TYR A 251 6.62 -3.66 21.21
N ALA A 252 6.02 -3.10 20.16
CA ALA A 252 6.50 -3.35 18.79
C ALA A 252 7.81 -2.61 18.48
N ALA A 253 7.96 -1.36 18.95
CA ALA A 253 9.16 -0.55 18.79
C ALA A 253 9.27 0.50 19.91
N ASP A 254 10.48 0.93 20.23
CA ASP A 254 10.74 2.05 21.14
C ASP A 254 10.76 3.40 20.43
N MET A 255 11.13 3.39 19.15
CA MET A 255 11.19 4.58 18.32
C MET A 255 11.05 4.18 16.85
N ILE A 256 10.48 5.06 16.02
CA ILE A 256 10.61 4.96 14.57
C ILE A 256 11.33 6.18 14.06
N VAL A 257 12.31 5.97 13.17
CA VAL A 257 13.02 7.02 12.45
C VAL A 257 12.71 6.88 10.96
N SER A 258 12.23 7.96 10.35
CA SER A 258 11.99 8.07 8.92
C SER A 258 12.91 9.11 8.31
N PRO A 259 13.50 8.83 7.13
CA PRO A 259 14.38 9.78 6.47
C PRO A 259 13.58 10.99 5.98
N ALA A 260 14.26 12.12 5.85
CA ALA A 260 13.75 13.24 5.09
C ALA A 260 13.58 12.83 3.61
N SER A 261 12.78 13.62 2.88
CA SER A 261 12.51 13.34 1.47
C SER A 261 13.80 13.05 0.70
N ARG A 262 13.74 12.01 -0.13
CA ARG A 262 14.83 11.48 -0.96
C ARG A 262 15.93 10.66 -0.27
N TYR A 263 16.10 10.78 1.04
CA TYR A 263 17.05 9.95 1.78
C TYR A 263 16.47 8.56 2.08
N ASN A 264 17.33 7.62 2.49
CA ASN A 264 16.94 6.24 2.81
C ASN A 264 17.89 5.62 3.85
N PHE A 265 17.42 4.60 4.55
CA PHE A 265 18.17 3.76 5.50
C PHE A 265 18.29 2.31 4.99
N SER A 266 18.35 2.12 3.68
CA SER A 266 18.45 0.80 3.06
C SER A 266 19.73 0.06 3.46
N SER A 267 19.68 -1.27 3.37
CA SER A 267 20.78 -2.18 3.73
C SER A 267 21.71 -2.55 2.57
N LEU A 268 21.51 -2.03 1.35
CA LEU A 268 22.36 -2.42 0.23
C LEU A 268 23.83 -2.03 0.45
N ALA A 269 24.69 -2.89 -0.09
CA ALA A 269 26.13 -2.75 -0.03
C ALA A 269 26.61 -1.43 -0.66
N VAL A 270 27.69 -0.92 -0.08
CA VAL A 270 28.51 0.18 -0.62
C VAL A 270 28.70 0.00 -2.14
N GLY A 271 28.17 0.93 -2.94
CA GLY A 271 28.28 0.93 -4.40
C GLY A 271 26.97 0.75 -5.18
N GLY A 272 25.84 0.47 -4.51
CA GLY A 272 24.51 0.53 -5.13
C GLY A 272 24.05 1.97 -5.34
N SER A 273 23.68 2.32 -6.58
CA SER A 273 23.11 3.64 -6.88
C SER A 273 21.59 3.58 -6.87
N TYR A 274 20.95 4.28 -5.93
CA TYR A 274 19.50 4.48 -5.94
C TYR A 274 19.14 5.63 -6.88
N LEU A 275 18.50 5.27 -7.99
CA LEU A 275 18.06 6.19 -9.04
C LEU A 275 16.54 6.06 -9.16
N ALA A 276 15.83 7.16 -8.99
CA ALA A 276 14.39 7.26 -9.17
C ALA A 276 13.64 6.07 -8.55
N ARG A 277 13.82 5.84 -7.25
CA ARG A 277 13.15 4.76 -6.52
C ARG A 277 11.93 5.27 -5.79
N GLY A 278 11.00 4.37 -5.51
CA GLY A 278 9.89 4.61 -4.59
C GLY A 278 9.85 3.54 -3.51
N GLN A 279 9.42 3.91 -2.31
CA GLN A 279 9.00 2.97 -1.29
C GLN A 279 7.89 3.59 -0.45
N HIS A 280 7.02 2.76 0.13
CA HIS A 280 5.83 3.19 0.85
C HIS A 280 5.99 3.11 2.39
N ASP A 281 7.05 2.46 2.90
CA ASP A 281 7.34 2.35 4.34
C ASP A 281 7.84 3.65 4.98
N SER A 282 7.10 4.75 4.89
CA SER A 282 7.52 6.08 5.40
C SER A 282 6.45 6.73 6.27
N TYR A 283 6.84 7.61 7.20
CA TYR A 283 5.92 8.54 7.88
C TYR A 283 5.63 9.83 7.10
N LEU A 284 6.23 10.01 5.91
CA LEU A 284 5.96 11.19 5.09
C LEU A 284 4.55 11.13 4.48
N ASP A 285 3.96 12.31 4.25
CA ASP A 285 2.63 12.45 3.65
C ASP A 285 2.52 11.73 2.30
N SER A 286 3.59 11.70 1.50
CA SER A 286 3.62 10.98 0.22
C SER A 286 3.31 9.48 0.32
N SER A 287 3.51 8.87 1.50
CA SER A 287 3.15 7.46 1.77
C SER A 287 1.83 7.29 2.51
N ASN A 288 1.37 8.30 3.26
CA ASN A 288 0.23 8.17 4.18
C ASN A 288 -1.02 8.95 3.75
N HIS A 289 -0.87 9.98 2.92
CA HIS A 289 -1.99 10.74 2.38
C HIS A 289 -2.47 10.10 1.08
N ILE A 290 -3.39 9.16 1.24
CA ILE A 290 -3.93 8.35 0.14
C ILE A 290 -5.11 9.01 -0.56
N TYR A 291 -5.38 8.57 -1.79
CA TYR A 291 -6.55 8.97 -2.56
C TYR A 291 -7.76 8.12 -2.18
N GLY A 292 -8.95 8.73 -2.17
CA GLY A 292 -10.21 8.05 -1.90
C GLY A 292 -11.39 8.71 -2.61
N MET A 293 -12.26 7.91 -3.22
CA MET A 293 -13.50 8.35 -3.86
C MET A 293 -14.60 7.31 -3.66
N ILE A 294 -15.81 7.77 -3.33
CA ILE A 294 -17.00 6.94 -3.16
C ILE A 294 -18.10 7.51 -4.05
N TRP A 295 -18.80 6.66 -4.81
CA TRP A 295 -19.91 7.08 -5.66
C TRP A 295 -20.93 5.95 -5.91
N GLY A 296 -22.05 6.29 -6.54
CA GLY A 296 -23.09 5.32 -6.91
C GLY A 296 -24.31 5.42 -6.00
N ASN A 297 -24.97 4.28 -5.79
CA ASN A 297 -26.22 4.18 -5.05
C ASN A 297 -26.08 4.73 -3.61
N GLN A 298 -27.02 5.58 -3.19
CA GLN A 298 -27.13 6.17 -1.84
C GLN A 298 -25.96 7.07 -1.39
N ILE A 299 -25.10 7.53 -2.31
CA ILE A 299 -23.94 8.38 -1.97
C ILE A 299 -24.17 9.82 -2.44
N LYS A 300 -23.89 10.78 -1.54
CA LYS A 300 -23.97 12.22 -1.82
C LYS A 300 -23.08 12.60 -3.02
N LYS A 301 -23.58 13.47 -3.89
CA LYS A 301 -22.83 13.99 -5.05
C LYS A 301 -22.12 15.30 -4.73
N GLY A 302 -20.93 15.49 -5.30
CA GLY A 302 -20.19 16.76 -5.24
C GLY A 302 -19.68 17.13 -3.84
N VAL A 303 -19.54 16.16 -2.95
CA VAL A 303 -19.03 16.35 -1.59
C VAL A 303 -17.52 16.09 -1.58
N ILE A 304 -16.78 17.02 -0.98
CA ILE A 304 -15.38 16.82 -0.60
C ILE A 304 -15.36 16.57 0.91
N TYR A 305 -14.77 15.46 1.33
CA TYR A 305 -14.58 15.16 2.74
C TYR A 305 -13.29 15.81 3.21
N GLU A 306 -13.40 16.93 3.94
CA GLU A 306 -12.24 17.72 4.37
C GLU A 306 -11.67 17.29 5.74
N GLN A 307 -12.36 16.41 6.46
CA GLN A 307 -11.88 15.93 7.75
C GLN A 307 -10.85 14.81 7.56
N ARG A 308 -10.04 14.58 8.59
CA ARG A 308 -9.13 13.43 8.61
C ARG A 308 -9.96 12.14 8.61
N ALA A 309 -9.65 11.24 7.69
CA ALA A 309 -10.15 9.88 7.64
C ALA A 309 -8.97 8.91 7.56
N TYR A 310 -9.16 7.70 8.05
CA TYR A 310 -8.19 6.62 8.02
C TYR A 310 -8.71 5.47 7.16
N CYS A 311 -7.82 4.59 6.70
CA CYS A 311 -8.20 3.42 5.90
C CYS A 311 -9.23 2.53 6.63
N TYR A 312 -9.16 2.45 7.97
CA TYR A 312 -10.12 1.69 8.76
C TYR A 312 -11.53 2.33 8.77
N ASP A 313 -11.67 3.64 8.57
CA ASP A 313 -12.97 4.31 8.43
C ASP A 313 -13.64 3.94 7.10
N VAL A 314 -12.85 3.71 6.04
CA VAL A 314 -13.34 3.19 4.76
C VAL A 314 -13.91 1.79 4.95
N GLY A 315 -13.21 0.92 5.71
CA GLY A 315 -13.70 -0.42 6.05
C GLY A 315 -15.03 -0.40 6.80
N ILE A 316 -15.18 0.52 7.76
CA ILE A 316 -16.44 0.70 8.52
C ILE A 316 -17.55 1.27 7.64
N THR A 317 -17.22 2.17 6.74
CA THR A 317 -18.17 2.72 5.76
C THR A 317 -18.66 1.63 4.79
N ILE A 318 -17.79 0.72 4.34
CA ILE A 318 -18.19 -0.47 3.55
C ILE A 318 -19.16 -1.34 4.35
N ALA A 319 -18.87 -1.61 5.62
CA ALA A 319 -19.75 -2.41 6.45
C ALA A 319 -21.15 -1.78 6.58
N ALA A 320 -21.21 -0.46 6.78
CA ALA A 320 -22.47 0.29 6.83
C ALA A 320 -23.26 0.20 5.52
N ILE A 321 -22.60 0.35 4.35
CA ILE A 321 -23.22 0.17 3.01
C ILE A 321 -23.84 -1.23 2.88
N LEU A 322 -23.19 -2.25 3.45
CA LEU A 322 -23.65 -3.63 3.41
C LEU A 322 -24.69 -3.97 4.50
N GLY A 323 -25.09 -3.00 5.34
CA GLY A 323 -26.00 -3.22 6.46
C GLY A 323 -25.40 -4.08 7.58
N LEU A 324 -24.08 -4.05 7.73
CA LEU A 324 -23.35 -4.79 8.76
C LEU A 324 -22.95 -3.86 9.90
N ASP A 325 -23.14 -4.34 11.13
CA ASP A 325 -22.66 -3.68 12.35
C ASP A 325 -21.35 -4.34 12.81
N LEU A 326 -20.31 -3.53 13.01
CA LEU A 326 -18.98 -3.95 13.45
C LEU A 326 -18.62 -3.23 14.77
N PRO A 327 -19.25 -3.60 15.91
CA PRO A 327 -19.19 -2.82 17.15
C PRO A 327 -17.81 -2.81 17.84
N LEU A 328 -16.87 -3.64 17.39
CA LEU A 328 -15.52 -3.73 17.95
C LEU A 328 -14.45 -3.07 17.07
N ALA A 329 -14.83 -2.53 15.91
CA ALA A 329 -13.88 -1.85 15.04
C ALA A 329 -13.64 -0.41 15.52
N ASN A 330 -12.43 0.09 15.26
CA ASN A 330 -11.90 1.36 15.78
C ASN A 330 -12.17 2.57 14.86
N GLY A 331 -12.96 2.40 13.80
CA GLY A 331 -13.25 3.45 12.82
C GLY A 331 -14.64 4.07 12.96
N ILE A 332 -14.84 5.19 12.26
CA ILE A 332 -16.14 5.86 12.11
C ILE A 332 -16.78 5.52 10.76
N VAL A 333 -18.11 5.66 10.70
CA VAL A 333 -18.83 5.69 9.43
C VAL A 333 -18.68 7.10 8.85
N LEU A 334 -18.11 7.22 7.65
CA LEU A 334 -17.96 8.51 6.98
C LEU A 334 -19.33 9.08 6.59
N ASP A 335 -19.53 10.40 6.73
CA ASP A 335 -20.81 11.08 6.41
C ASP A 335 -20.99 11.29 4.89
N VAL A 336 -21.04 10.18 4.15
CA VAL A 336 -21.11 10.14 2.67
C VAL A 336 -22.48 9.74 2.13
N PHE A 337 -23.41 9.32 3.00
CA PHE A 337 -24.72 8.79 2.60
C PHE A 337 -25.75 9.88 2.33
N GLU A 338 -26.58 9.70 1.31
CA GLU A 338 -27.81 10.48 1.18
C GLU A 338 -28.70 10.20 2.41
N ARG A 339 -29.17 11.26 3.08
CA ARG A 339 -30.15 11.10 4.16
C ARG A 339 -31.53 11.07 3.52
N GLU A 340 -32.34 10.08 3.87
CA GLU A 340 -33.78 10.19 3.62
C GLU A 340 -34.30 11.37 4.45
N GLU A 341 -34.90 12.37 3.80
CA GLU A 341 -35.59 13.48 4.46
C GLU A 341 -36.90 13.05 5.14
#